data_AF-A0A316IK54-F1
#
_entry.id   AF-A0A316IK54-F1
#
_cell.length_a   1.000
_cell.length_b   1.000
_cell.length_c   1.000
_cell.angle_alpha   90.00
_cell.angle_beta   90.00
_cell.angle_gamma   90.00
#
_symmetry.space_group_name_H-M   'P 1'
#
loop_
_entity.id
_entity.type
_entity.pdbx_description
1 polymer ?
#
loop_
_entity_poly.entity_id
_entity_poly.type
_entity_poly.pdbx_seq_one_letter_code
_entity_poly.pdbx_strand_id
1 'polypeptide(L)'
;MSRRLPCDVLFENASYLVARRMPMRLGAWWSSFYVVSKADGRLVKASGAEKLHLLAALRELKRDGAREGAEAGLLENFAAAVAGRGPATWRTFFRPAAARGRATAPEQVGKRHRSRPA
;
A
#
# COMPACT_ATOMS: atom_id res chain seq x y z
N MET A 1 17.21 -0.61 -18.01
CA MET A 1 16.91 0.76 -17.57
C MET A 1 15.54 0.79 -16.91
N SER A 2 15.49 0.87 -15.58
CA SER A 2 14.23 0.88 -14.82
C SER A 2 13.56 2.25 -14.99
N ARG A 3 12.60 2.36 -15.91
CA ARG A 3 11.85 3.61 -16.14
C ARG A 3 10.98 3.87 -14.91
N ARG A 4 11.45 4.71 -13.98
CA ARG A 4 10.63 5.19 -12.86
C ARG A 4 9.44 5.92 -13.44
N LEU A 5 8.24 5.43 -13.16
CA LEU A 5 7.00 6.07 -13.60
C LEU A 5 6.84 7.40 -12.85
N PRO A 6 6.27 8.43 -13.49
CA PRO A 6 6.01 9.70 -12.85
C PRO A 6 5.03 9.50 -11.69
N CYS A 7 5.41 10.00 -10.51
CA CYS A 7 4.61 10.04 -9.31
C CYS A 7 4.41 11.50 -8.93
N ASP A 8 3.16 11.96 -8.93
CA ASP A 8 2.81 13.30 -8.45
C ASP A 8 2.47 13.21 -6.96
N VAL A 9 3.10 14.05 -6.14
CA VAL A 9 2.66 14.24 -4.74
C VAL A 9 1.48 15.21 -4.77
N LEU A 10 0.34 14.78 -4.25
CA LEU A 10 -0.88 15.59 -4.20
C LEU A 10 -1.07 16.27 -2.85
N PHE A 11 -0.59 15.63 -1.78
CA PHE A 11 -0.71 16.14 -0.43
C PHE A 11 0.39 15.56 0.44
N GLU A 12 0.91 16.38 1.34
CA GLU A 12 1.86 15.97 2.35
C GLU A 12 1.66 16.80 3.62
N ASN A 13 1.55 16.13 4.77
CA ASN A 13 1.58 16.76 6.08
C ASN A 13 2.50 15.97 7.03
N ALA A 14 2.45 16.26 8.33
CA ALA A 14 3.25 15.57 9.34
C ALA A 14 2.95 14.07 9.44
N SER A 15 1.70 13.66 9.17
CA SER A 15 1.19 12.31 9.41
C SER A 15 1.12 11.47 8.12
N TYR A 16 0.86 12.09 6.98
CA TYR A 16 0.51 11.41 5.74
C TYR A 16 1.19 12.02 4.51
N LEU A 17 1.35 11.19 3.48
CA LEU A 17 1.65 11.62 2.12
C LEU A 17 0.72 10.90 1.15
N VAL A 18 0.07 11.65 0.27
CA VAL A 18 -0.79 11.13 -0.80
C VAL A 18 -0.11 11.35 -2.14
N ALA A 19 0.14 10.25 -2.85
CA ALA A 19 0.77 10.28 -4.16
C ALA A 19 -0.11 9.63 -5.22
N ARG A 20 -0.06 10.19 -6.43
CA ARG A 20 -0.72 9.66 -7.62
C ARG A 20 0.35 9.18 -8.59
N ARG A 21 0.34 7.88 -8.88
CA ARG A 21 1.17 7.28 -9.93
C ARG A 21 0.41 7.29 -11.25
N MET A 22 1.01 7.88 -12.27
CA MET A 22 0.48 7.82 -13.63
C MET A 22 1.23 6.76 -14.46
N PRO A 23 0.53 5.79 -15.08
CA PRO A 23 1.14 4.98 -16.12
C PRO A 23 1.48 5.87 -17.32
N MET A 24 2.73 5.82 -17.78
CA MET A 24 3.12 6.53 -19.00
C MET A 24 2.21 6.09 -20.16
N ARG A 25 1.63 7.07 -20.88
CA ARG A 25 0.81 6.93 -22.09
C ARG A 25 -0.68 6.58 -21.91
N LEU A 26 -1.18 6.48 -20.68
CA LEU A 26 -2.61 6.26 -20.41
C LEU A 26 -3.11 7.37 -19.49
N GLY A 27 -4.15 8.10 -19.92
CA GLY A 27 -4.68 9.27 -19.22
C GLY A 27 -5.12 9.02 -17.78
N ALA A 28 -5.59 10.07 -17.09
CA ALA A 28 -5.89 10.09 -15.65
C ALA A 28 -6.76 8.90 -15.14
N TRP A 29 -7.55 8.28 -16.03
CA TRP A 29 -8.34 7.07 -15.75
C TRP A 29 -7.50 5.89 -15.23
N TRP A 30 -6.25 5.75 -15.64
CA TRP A 30 -5.37 4.63 -15.24
C TRP A 30 -4.47 4.95 -14.05
N SER A 31 -4.63 6.12 -13.44
CA SER A 31 -3.84 6.53 -12.27
C SER A 31 -4.12 5.63 -11.05
N SER A 32 -3.09 5.40 -10.25
CA SER A 32 -3.20 4.73 -8.95
C SER A 32 -2.88 5.71 -7.83
N PHE A 33 -3.67 5.71 -6.77
CA PHE A 33 -3.42 6.54 -5.58
C PHE A 33 -2.77 5.69 -4.49
N TYR A 34 -1.82 6.31 -3.80
CA TYR A 34 -1.05 5.71 -2.74
C TYR A 34 -1.03 6.65 -1.55
N VAL A 35 -1.11 6.08 -0.35
CA VAL A 35 -1.05 6.79 0.92
C VAL A 35 0.09 6.23 1.74
N VAL A 36 0.99 7.10 2.19
CA VAL A 36 2.01 6.78 3.18
C VAL A 36 1.53 7.27 4.54
N SER A 37 1.45 6.39 5.54
CA SER A 37 1.36 6.77 6.96
C SER A 37 2.79 6.92 7.49
N LYS A 38 3.17 8.15 7.87
CA LYS A 38 4.51 8.47 8.38
C LYS A 38 4.73 7.93 9.79
N ALA A 39 3.67 7.87 10.61
CA ALA A 39 3.73 7.34 11.98
C ALA A 39 4.24 5.89 12.02
N ASP A 40 3.76 5.06 11.10
CA ASP A 40 4.08 3.62 11.06
C ASP A 40 4.98 3.22 9.88
N GLY A 41 5.39 4.17 9.04
CA GLY A 41 6.15 3.93 7.81
C GLY A 41 5.41 3.06 6.78
N ARG A 42 4.08 3.05 6.76
CA ARG A 42 3.26 2.15 5.93
C ARG A 42 2.86 2.79 4.61
N LEU A 43 2.98 2.05 3.51
CA LEU A 43 2.46 2.43 2.20
C LEU A 43 1.22 1.59 1.86
N VAL A 44 0.10 2.26 1.58
CA VAL A 44 -1.18 1.64 1.25
C VAL A 44 -1.63 2.13 -0.12
N LYS A 45 -2.02 1.19 -0.99
CA LYS A 45 -2.63 1.52 -2.29
C LYS A 45 -4.15 1.68 -2.11
N ALA A 46 -4.70 2.77 -2.60
CA ALA A 46 -6.15 2.96 -2.61
C ALA A 46 -6.84 1.96 -3.57
N SER A 47 -8.00 1.46 -3.17
CA SER A 47 -8.86 0.62 -4.01
C SER A 47 -9.50 1.44 -5.14
N GLY A 48 -10.11 0.74 -6.10
CA GLY A 48 -10.88 1.38 -7.17
C GLY A 48 -12.05 2.21 -6.63
N ALA A 49 -12.76 1.70 -5.62
CA ALA A 49 -13.88 2.40 -4.99
C ALA A 49 -13.42 3.70 -4.30
N GLU A 50 -12.37 3.64 -3.48
CA GLU A 50 -11.82 4.85 -2.83
C GLU A 50 -11.33 5.89 -3.83
N LYS A 51 -10.68 5.44 -4.90
CA LYS A 51 -10.27 6.32 -5.99
C LYS A 51 -11.50 7.02 -6.59
N LEU A 52 -12.58 6.29 -6.89
CA LEU A 52 -13.79 6.87 -7.46
C LEU A 52 -14.44 7.87 -6.50
N HIS A 53 -14.51 7.54 -5.20
CA HIS A 53 -15.01 8.46 -4.17
C HIS A 53 -14.16 9.72 -4.08
N LEU A 54 -12.83 9.62 -4.06
CA LEU A 54 -11.94 10.78 -4.04
C LEU A 54 -12.14 11.67 -5.27
N LEU A 55 -12.25 11.08 -6.46
CA LEU A 55 -12.47 11.84 -7.70
C LEU A 55 -13.85 12.51 -7.73
N ALA A 56 -14.89 11.87 -7.19
CA ALA A 56 -16.21 12.47 -7.06
C ALA A 56 -16.19 13.67 -6.10
N ALA A 57 -15.60 13.50 -4.92
CA ALA A 57 -15.48 14.56 -3.93
C ALA A 57 -14.66 15.76 -4.44
N LEU A 58 -13.52 15.50 -5.12
CA LEU A 58 -12.73 16.56 -5.76
C LEU A 58 -13.51 17.30 -6.85
N ARG A 59 -14.41 16.61 -7.57
CA ARG A 59 -15.25 17.22 -8.60
C ARG A 59 -16.32 18.11 -7.99
N GLU A 60 -16.97 17.67 -6.92
CA GLU A 60 -17.94 18.46 -6.17
C GLU A 60 -17.28 19.71 -5.57
N LEU A 61 -16.11 19.53 -4.94
CA LEU A 61 -15.33 20.62 -4.37
C LEU A 61 -15.00 21.72 -5.40
N LYS A 62 -14.64 21.32 -6.62
CA LYS A 62 -14.38 22.25 -7.74
C LYS A 62 -15.64 22.93 -8.25
N ARG A 63 -16.80 22.26 -8.21
CA ARG A 63 -18.08 22.85 -8.63
C ARG A 63 -18.55 23.91 -7.65
N ASP A 64 -18.34 23.69 -6.36
CA ASP A 64 -18.79 24.58 -5.29
C ASP A 64 -17.86 25.79 -5.09
N GLY A 65 -16.79 25.90 -5.88
CA GLY A 65 -15.80 26.97 -5.75
C GLY A 65 -15.17 27.00 -4.36
N ALA A 66 -14.91 25.81 -3.80
CA ALA A 66 -14.59 25.67 -2.38
C ALA A 66 -13.37 26.50 -1.94
N ARG A 67 -13.44 26.97 -0.69
CA ARG A 67 -12.44 27.81 -0.03
C ARG A 67 -11.07 27.14 0.04
N GLU A 68 -10.03 27.97 0.17
CA GLU A 68 -8.66 27.53 0.43
C GLU A 68 -8.61 26.54 1.61
N GLY A 69 -7.87 25.44 1.42
CA GLY A 69 -7.68 24.39 2.43
C GLY A 69 -8.69 23.24 2.42
N ALA A 70 -9.84 23.38 1.74
CA ALA A 70 -10.83 22.30 1.68
C ALA A 70 -10.33 21.06 0.92
N GLU A 71 -9.49 21.24 -0.11
CA GLU A 71 -8.83 20.14 -0.82
C GLU A 71 -7.82 19.42 0.06
N ALA A 72 -7.06 20.16 0.87
CA ALA A 72 -6.10 19.58 1.82
C ALA A 72 -6.81 18.76 2.90
N GLY A 73 -7.90 19.27 3.47
CA GLY A 73 -8.72 18.52 4.43
C GLY A 73 -9.36 17.27 3.84
N LEU A 74 -9.82 17.32 2.58
CA LEU A 74 -10.32 16.14 1.87
C LEU A 74 -9.22 15.07 1.69
N LEU A 75 -8.02 15.49 1.27
CA LEU A 75 -6.89 14.57 1.06
C LEU A 75 -6.36 13.99 2.37
N GLU A 76 -6.41 14.73 3.48
CA GLU A 76 -6.10 14.23 4.81
C GLU A 76 -7.11 13.18 5.29
N ASN A 77 -8.41 13.46 5.16
CA ASN A 77 -9.48 12.51 5.51
C ASN A 77 -9.39 11.22 4.67
N PHE A 78 -9.13 11.37 3.37
CA PHE A 78 -8.85 10.24 2.48
C PHE A 78 -7.65 9.43 2.95
N ALA A 79 -6.54 10.09 3.31
CA ALA A 79 -5.34 9.42 3.78
C ALA A 79 -5.59 8.64 5.07
N ALA A 80 -6.30 9.22 6.04
CA ALA A 80 -6.65 8.54 7.29
C ALA A 80 -7.51 7.29 7.04
N ALA A 81 -8.54 7.39 6.18
CA ALA A 81 -9.42 6.27 5.84
C ALA A 81 -8.70 5.14 5.08
N VAL A 82 -7.71 5.48 4.25
CA VAL A 82 -6.89 4.50 3.54
C VAL A 82 -5.86 3.86 4.46
N ALA A 83 -5.18 4.65 5.29
CA ALA A 83 -4.19 4.17 6.24
C ALA A 83 -4.79 3.27 7.34
N GLY A 84 -6.01 3.56 7.79
CA GLY A 84 -6.73 2.82 8.84
C GLY A 84 -7.06 1.35 8.52
N ARG A 85 -6.76 0.86 7.31
CA ARG A 85 -7.09 -0.51 6.86
C ARG A 85 -5.94 -1.55 6.84
N GLY A 86 -4.68 -1.25 7.21
CA GLY A 86 -3.56 -2.21 7.01
C GLY A 86 -3.17 -3.13 8.20
N PRO A 87 -2.64 -4.40 8.02
CA PRO A 87 -2.77 -5.37 6.89
C PRO A 87 -2.97 -6.89 7.28
N ALA A 88 -3.63 -7.69 6.42
CA ALA A 88 -3.45 -9.16 6.36
C ALA A 88 -2.76 -9.63 5.06
N THR A 89 -3.09 -9.04 3.92
CA THR A 89 -2.72 -9.57 2.59
C THR A 89 -1.27 -9.29 2.15
N TRP A 90 -0.57 -8.32 2.78
CA TRP A 90 0.80 -7.92 2.40
C TRP A 90 1.93 -8.73 3.07
N ARG A 91 1.67 -9.44 4.19
CA ARG A 91 2.66 -10.41 4.74
C ARG A 91 2.93 -11.55 3.76
N THR A 92 1.98 -11.85 2.88
CA THR A 92 2.10 -12.91 1.87
C THR A 92 2.92 -12.48 0.66
N PHE A 93 2.83 -11.22 0.24
CA PHE A 93 3.45 -10.74 -1.00
C PHE A 93 4.89 -10.21 -0.84
N PHE A 94 5.26 -9.64 0.32
CA PHE A 94 6.55 -8.95 0.49
C PHE A 94 7.45 -9.52 1.59
N ARG A 95 7.18 -10.75 2.07
CA ARG A 95 8.13 -11.44 2.96
C ARG A 95 9.48 -11.61 2.24
N PRO A 96 10.59 -11.03 2.74
CA PRO A 96 11.89 -11.18 2.13
C PRO A 96 12.27 -12.66 2.06
N ALA A 97 12.91 -13.10 0.96
CA ALA A 97 13.29 -14.49 0.74
C ALA A 97 14.11 -15.09 1.90
N ALA A 98 14.89 -14.26 2.61
CA ALA A 98 15.64 -14.65 3.81
C ALA A 98 14.76 -15.17 4.96
N ALA A 99 13.49 -14.73 5.05
CA ALA A 99 12.56 -15.23 6.04
C ALA A 99 11.87 -16.53 5.61
N ARG A 100 11.97 -16.97 4.33
CA ARG A 100 11.39 -18.25 3.86
C ARG A 100 12.31 -19.46 4.12
N GLY A 101 13.57 -19.24 4.47
CA GLY A 101 14.57 -20.29 4.70
C GLY A 101 14.59 -20.91 6.11
N ARG A 102 13.75 -20.47 7.04
CA ARG A 102 13.55 -21.13 8.35
C ARG A 102 12.13 -21.67 8.47
N ALA A 103 11.81 -22.63 7.62
CA ALA A 103 10.81 -23.64 7.91
C ALA A 103 11.46 -24.96 7.54
N THR A 104 12.15 -25.54 8.52
CA THR A 104 12.41 -26.98 8.69
C THR A 104 12.85 -27.73 7.44
N ALA A 105 14.17 -27.84 7.27
CA ALA A 105 14.74 -29.07 6.73
C ALA A 105 14.19 -30.26 7.55
N PRO A 106 13.66 -31.33 6.95
CA PRO A 106 13.51 -32.58 7.68
C PRO A 106 14.92 -33.04 8.03
N GLU A 107 15.22 -32.99 9.32
CA GLU A 107 16.41 -33.56 9.93
C GLU A 107 16.53 -35.01 9.45
N GLN A 108 17.58 -35.30 8.69
CA GLN A 108 17.99 -36.68 8.46
C GLN A 108 18.41 -37.27 9.80
N VAL A 109 17.47 -37.88 10.52
CA VAL A 109 17.78 -38.81 11.61
C VAL A 109 18.14 -40.16 10.96
N GLY A 110 19.38 -40.25 10.49
CA GLY A 110 20.05 -41.53 10.37
C GLY A 110 20.71 -41.85 11.70
N LYS A 111 20.20 -42.85 12.44
CA LYS A 111 21.03 -43.72 13.29
C LYS A 111 20.30 -45.01 13.71
N ARG A 112 20.85 -46.09 13.16
CA ARG A 112 20.83 -47.52 13.53
C ARG A 112 20.59 -47.80 15.03
N HIS A 113 19.86 -48.86 15.39
CA HIS A 113 20.37 -50.23 15.66
C HIS A 113 19.43 -51.02 16.62
N ARG A 114 19.15 -52.29 16.27
CA ARG A 114 18.88 -53.49 17.12
C ARG A 114 18.18 -53.32 18.49
N SER A 115 17.12 -54.10 18.73
CA SER A 115 17.19 -55.41 19.43
C SER A 115 15.79 -56.03 19.66
N ARG A 116 15.69 -57.34 19.42
CA ARG A 116 14.61 -58.26 19.86
C ARG A 116 14.79 -58.54 21.36
N PRO A 117 13.73 -58.66 22.17
CA PRO A 117 13.30 -59.96 22.74
C PRO A 117 11.76 -60.01 22.92
N ALA A 118 11.07 -61.12 23.18
CA ALA A 118 11.39 -62.54 23.34
C ALA A 118 10.29 -63.31 22.57
#